data_AF-A0A7W8LQZ5-F1
#
_entry.id   AF-A0A7W8LQZ5-F1
#
_cell.length_a   1.000
_cell.length_b   1.000
_cell.length_c   1.000
_cell.angle_alpha   90.00
_cell.angle_beta   90.00
_cell.angle_gamma   90.00
#
_symmetry.space_group_name_H-M   'P 1'
#
loop_
_entity.id
_entity.type
_entity.pdbx_description
1 polymer ?
#
loop_
_entity_poly.entity_id
_entity_poly.type
_entity_poly.pdbx_seq_one_letter_code
_entity_poly.pdbx_strand_id
1 'polypeptide(L)'
;MSLKDKFTPDEWFQIMTGPGRVGAAVVAASPSGLTGLVAEAQAIAGAIRDQMAAAGRTPLLEAMAADLMGTPPSAQDRPQEERARTMDEARARSVEAVRQVVWLVGSKAGPEDLAAYRRLLLTVAERTAQAAKEGGFLGIGGEQVSDKERAVLEELRSVIGSDSEAGALTLTHETPPGAGNPDGSGNSN
;
A
#
# COMPACT_ATOMS: atom_id res chain seq x y z
N MET A 1 17.93 -17.71 -2.82
CA MET A 1 17.15 -16.70 -3.55
C MET A 1 16.31 -15.95 -2.55
N SER A 2 16.42 -14.62 -2.55
CA SER A 2 15.61 -13.74 -1.72
C SER A 2 14.29 -13.42 -2.44
N LEU A 3 13.27 -12.94 -1.71
CA LEU A 3 12.04 -12.48 -2.36
C LEU A 3 12.32 -11.31 -3.34
N LYS A 4 13.33 -10.48 -3.03
CA LYS A 4 13.79 -9.37 -3.88
C LYS A 4 14.18 -9.84 -5.28
N ASP A 5 14.71 -11.06 -5.44
CA ASP A 5 15.14 -11.61 -6.73
C ASP A 5 13.96 -11.83 -7.71
N LYS A 6 12.71 -11.76 -7.23
CA LYS A 6 11.50 -11.82 -8.07
C LYS A 6 11.13 -10.49 -8.73
N PHE A 7 11.78 -9.40 -8.34
CA PHE A 7 11.50 -8.05 -8.82
C PHE A 7 12.66 -7.55 -9.68
N THR A 8 12.34 -6.77 -10.71
CA THR A 8 13.36 -5.99 -11.42
C THR A 8 13.87 -4.86 -10.51
N PRO A 9 15.03 -4.24 -10.81
CA PRO A 9 15.51 -3.09 -10.05
C PRO A 9 14.50 -1.95 -9.94
N ASP A 10 13.78 -1.65 -11.03
CA ASP A 10 12.77 -0.59 -11.08
C ASP A 10 11.54 -0.93 -10.23
N GLU A 11 11.07 -2.17 -10.31
CA GLU A 11 9.97 -2.68 -9.50
C GLU A 11 10.32 -2.66 -8.01
N TRP A 12 11.54 -3.05 -7.67
CA TRP A 12 12.03 -3.00 -6.30
C TRP A 12 12.12 -1.56 -5.79
N PHE A 13 12.57 -0.62 -6.63
CA PHE A 13 12.57 0.79 -6.30
C PHE A 13 11.15 1.31 -6.03
N GLN A 14 10.15 0.90 -6.83
CA GLN A 14 8.75 1.26 -6.57
C GLN A 14 8.26 0.71 -5.22
N ILE A 15 8.60 -0.55 -4.88
CA ILE A 15 8.29 -1.15 -3.58
C ILE A 15 8.89 -0.36 -2.42
N MET A 16 10.17 0.00 -2.53
CA MET A 16 10.88 0.76 -1.49
C MET A 16 10.35 2.19 -1.33
N THR A 17 9.86 2.81 -2.41
CA THR A 17 9.36 4.19 -2.40
C THR A 17 7.85 4.31 -2.17
N GLY A 18 7.08 3.22 -2.27
CA GLY A 18 5.63 3.18 -2.05
C GLY A 18 5.16 3.85 -0.74
N PRO A 19 5.80 3.58 0.43
CA PRO A 19 5.51 4.30 1.67
C PRO A 19 5.66 5.83 1.53
N GLY A 20 6.69 6.29 0.82
CA GLY A 20 6.89 7.71 0.54
C GLY A 20 5.80 8.31 -0.35
N ARG A 21 5.27 7.55 -1.32
CA ARG A 21 4.14 7.98 -2.18
C ARG A 21 2.86 8.17 -1.37
N VAL A 22 2.59 7.32 -0.40
CA VAL A 22 1.46 7.49 0.52
C VAL A 22 1.59 8.84 1.26
N GLY A 23 2.77 9.11 1.83
CA GLY A 23 3.03 10.38 2.49
C GLY A 23 2.82 11.57 1.55
N ALA A 24 3.42 11.51 0.35
CA ALA A 24 3.29 12.56 -0.65
C ALA A 24 1.85 12.84 -1.09
N ALA A 25 1.00 11.80 -1.20
CA ALA A 25 -0.41 11.96 -1.53
C ALA A 25 -1.16 12.75 -0.45
N VAL A 26 -0.93 12.44 0.83
CA VAL A 26 -1.55 13.14 1.97
C VAL A 26 -1.07 14.59 2.02
N VAL A 27 0.23 14.83 1.85
CA VAL A 27 0.85 16.16 1.88
C VAL A 27 0.33 17.07 0.77
N ALA A 28 0.23 16.54 -0.45
CA ALA A 28 -0.27 17.27 -1.60
C ALA A 28 -1.75 17.70 -1.42
N ALA A 29 -2.51 17.01 -0.57
CA ALA A 29 -3.90 17.35 -0.28
C ALA A 29 -4.07 18.55 0.65
N SER A 30 -3.07 18.85 1.49
CA SER A 30 -3.12 19.95 2.47
C SER A 30 -1.73 20.51 2.80
N PRO A 31 -1.15 21.28 1.86
CA PRO A 31 0.19 21.86 2.02
C PRO A 31 0.29 22.89 3.17
N SER A 32 -0.83 23.41 3.67
CA SER A 32 -0.89 24.43 4.72
C SER A 32 -0.96 23.87 6.15
N GLY A 33 -1.22 22.57 6.34
CA GLY A 33 -1.31 21.93 7.65
C GLY A 33 0.03 21.37 8.17
N LEU A 34 1.07 21.39 7.33
CA LEU A 34 2.32 20.69 7.58
C LEU A 34 3.45 21.67 7.86
N THR A 35 3.83 21.80 9.12
CA THR A 35 5.20 22.17 9.46
C THR A 35 6.16 21.05 9.05
N GLY A 36 6.45 20.96 7.75
CA GLY A 36 7.74 20.52 7.23
C GLY A 36 7.84 19.08 6.73
N LEU A 37 8.45 18.98 5.54
CA LEU A 37 9.10 17.78 4.95
C LEU A 37 9.92 16.94 5.96
N VAL A 38 10.38 17.56 7.06
CA VAL A 38 11.12 16.91 8.15
C VAL A 38 10.23 16.05 9.04
N ALA A 39 9.06 16.54 9.46
CA ALA A 39 8.11 15.76 10.27
C ALA A 39 7.54 14.58 9.47
N GLU A 40 7.33 14.78 8.18
CA GLU A 40 6.93 13.73 7.22
C GLU A 40 7.99 12.63 7.13
N ALA A 41 9.25 13.00 6.92
CA ALA A 41 10.36 12.06 6.86
C ALA A 41 10.50 11.27 8.18
N GLN A 42 10.27 11.91 9.33
CA GLN A 42 10.29 11.24 10.63
C GLN A 42 9.11 10.29 10.84
N ALA A 43 7.90 10.66 10.45
CA ALA A 43 6.71 9.81 10.56
C ALA A 43 6.85 8.55 9.67
N ILE A 44 7.29 8.73 8.42
CA ILE A 44 7.57 7.63 7.48
C ILE A 44 8.69 6.75 8.04
N ALA A 45 9.81 7.34 8.47
CA ALA A 45 10.93 6.59 9.03
C ALA A 45 10.57 5.88 10.35
N GLY A 46 9.65 6.42 11.15
CA GLY A 46 9.12 5.79 12.35
C GLY A 46 8.22 4.60 12.02
N ALA A 47 7.29 4.77 11.07
CA ALA A 47 6.39 3.70 10.62
C ALA A 47 7.19 2.51 10.08
N ILE A 48 8.18 2.81 9.23
CA ILE A 48 9.08 1.79 8.69
C ILE A 48 9.86 1.14 9.83
N ARG A 49 10.49 1.91 10.73
CA ARG A 49 11.26 1.33 11.84
C ARG A 49 10.43 0.41 12.73
N ASP A 50 9.24 0.82 13.14
CA ASP A 50 8.38 0.01 14.01
C ASP A 50 7.99 -1.30 13.34
N GLN A 51 7.67 -1.23 12.04
CA GLN A 51 7.31 -2.41 11.27
C GLN A 51 8.50 -3.31 10.96
N MET A 52 9.71 -2.74 10.87
CA MET A 52 10.96 -3.49 10.76
C MET A 52 11.42 -4.09 12.08
N ALA A 53 11.01 -3.52 13.22
CA ALA A 53 11.28 -4.03 14.57
C ALA A 53 10.26 -5.08 15.04
N ALA A 54 9.12 -5.21 14.36
CA ALA A 54 8.10 -6.19 14.71
C ALA A 54 8.60 -7.63 14.54
N ALA A 55 8.28 -8.51 15.49
CA ALA A 55 8.56 -9.94 15.40
C ALA A 55 7.67 -10.59 14.32
N GLY A 56 8.21 -11.56 13.56
CA GLY A 56 7.46 -12.29 12.52
C GLY A 56 7.27 -11.49 11.23
N ARG A 57 8.33 -10.88 10.71
CA ARG A 57 8.29 -10.18 9.41
C ARG A 57 8.09 -11.17 8.28
N THR A 58 7.32 -10.75 7.28
CA THR A 58 7.19 -11.51 6.04
C THR A 58 8.48 -11.34 5.21
N PRO A 59 8.79 -12.26 4.29
CA PRO A 59 10.00 -12.19 3.48
C PRO A 59 10.19 -10.85 2.73
N LEU A 60 9.09 -10.20 2.33
CA LEU A 60 9.12 -8.86 1.71
C LEU A 60 9.64 -7.79 2.68
N LEU A 61 9.08 -7.72 3.88
CA LEU A 61 9.49 -6.72 4.87
C LEU A 61 10.92 -6.97 5.35
N GLU A 62 11.36 -8.23 5.45
CA GLU A 62 12.75 -8.55 5.76
C GLU A 62 13.70 -8.03 4.65
N ALA A 63 13.36 -8.26 3.39
CA ALA A 63 14.15 -7.79 2.25
C ALA A 63 14.21 -6.25 2.20
N MET A 64 13.08 -5.56 2.47
CA MET A 64 13.04 -4.10 2.57
C MET A 64 13.93 -3.59 3.72
N ALA A 65 13.90 -4.25 4.88
CA ALA A 65 14.73 -3.87 6.03
C ALA A 65 16.23 -3.99 5.71
N ALA A 66 16.62 -5.09 5.09
CA ALA A 66 18.00 -5.36 4.71
C ALA A 66 18.53 -4.28 3.76
N ASP A 67 17.73 -3.88 2.76
CA ASP A 67 18.11 -2.83 1.82
C ASP A 67 18.17 -1.44 2.48
N LEU A 68 17.29 -1.16 3.45
CA LEU A 68 17.32 0.11 4.16
C LEU A 68 18.53 0.26 5.08
N MET A 69 19.08 -0.86 5.57
CA MET A 69 20.35 -0.88 6.32
C MET A 69 21.58 -0.80 5.39
N GLY A 70 21.39 -0.98 4.09
CA GLY A 70 22.44 -0.83 3.09
C GLY A 70 22.73 0.64 2.74
N THR A 71 23.60 0.83 1.74
CA THR A 71 23.90 2.17 1.22
C THR A 71 22.69 2.68 0.42
N PRO A 72 22.16 3.88 0.72
CA PRO A 72 21.08 4.46 -0.07
C PRO A 72 21.51 4.68 -1.53
N PRO A 73 20.64 4.45 -2.51
CA PRO A 73 20.95 4.70 -3.92
C PRO A 73 21.27 6.18 -4.15
N SER A 74 22.26 6.45 -4.99
CA SER A 74 22.67 7.81 -5.32
C SER A 74 21.54 8.54 -6.03
N ALA A 75 21.51 9.87 -5.97
CA ALA A 75 20.50 10.65 -6.69
C ALA A 75 20.48 10.38 -8.20
N GLN A 76 21.62 9.94 -8.77
CA GLN A 76 21.79 9.57 -10.17
C GLN A 76 21.22 8.18 -10.52
N ASP A 77 21.08 7.30 -9.53
CA ASP A 77 20.53 5.94 -9.71
C ASP A 77 19.00 5.93 -9.61
N ARG A 78 18.39 7.08 -9.30
CA ARG A 78 16.95 7.23 -9.19
C ARG A 78 16.36 7.43 -10.58
N PRO A 79 15.26 6.72 -10.93
CA PRO A 79 14.52 7.00 -12.15
C PRO A 79 14.19 8.49 -12.24
N GLN A 80 14.41 9.07 -13.43
CA GLN A 80 14.08 10.47 -13.69
C GLN A 80 12.56 10.62 -13.72
N GLU A 81 11.98 11.01 -12.59
CA GLU A 81 10.56 11.32 -12.55
C GLU A 81 10.29 12.74 -13.00
N GLU A 82 9.31 12.89 -13.89
CA GLU A 82 8.78 14.20 -14.22
C GLU A 82 8.20 14.85 -12.96
N ARG A 83 8.61 16.10 -12.71
CA ARG A 83 8.05 16.90 -11.62
C ARG A 83 6.59 17.21 -11.92
N ALA A 84 5.72 16.95 -10.96
CA ALA A 84 4.34 17.41 -11.01
C ALA A 84 4.30 18.94 -11.10
N ARG A 85 3.40 19.46 -11.92
CA ARG A 85 3.22 20.91 -12.17
C ARG A 85 2.24 21.53 -11.18
N THR A 86 1.35 20.73 -10.59
CA THR A 86 0.38 21.16 -9.58
C THR A 86 0.32 20.17 -8.42
N MET A 87 -0.24 20.61 -7.29
CA MET A 87 -0.45 19.73 -6.12
C MET A 87 -1.46 18.62 -6.41
N ASP A 88 -2.53 18.92 -7.14
CA ASP A 88 -3.50 17.91 -7.58
C ASP A 88 -2.86 16.84 -8.46
N GLU A 89 -1.96 17.24 -9.38
CA GLU A 89 -1.19 16.31 -10.19
C GLU A 89 -0.23 15.47 -9.33
N ALA A 90 0.44 16.09 -8.34
CA ALA A 90 1.33 15.39 -7.42
C ALA A 90 0.56 14.34 -6.59
N ARG A 91 -0.63 14.70 -6.10
CA ARG A 91 -1.54 13.79 -5.39
C ARG A 91 -1.94 12.62 -6.29
N ALA A 92 -2.48 12.90 -7.48
CA ALA A 92 -2.97 11.88 -8.40
C ALA A 92 -1.86 10.90 -8.80
N ARG A 93 -0.67 11.41 -9.15
CA ARG A 93 0.51 10.59 -9.46
C ARG A 93 0.93 9.71 -8.27
N SER A 94 0.85 10.25 -7.06
CA SER A 94 1.21 9.51 -5.84
C SER A 94 0.20 8.39 -5.54
N VAL A 95 -1.10 8.64 -5.65
CA VAL A 95 -2.14 7.62 -5.49
C VAL A 95 -2.02 6.52 -6.54
N GLU A 96 -1.75 6.88 -7.79
CA GLU A 96 -1.56 5.91 -8.87
C GLU A 96 -0.30 5.05 -8.65
N ALA A 97 0.80 5.66 -8.19
CA ALA A 97 2.00 4.90 -7.80
C ALA A 97 1.72 3.92 -6.64
N VAL A 98 0.89 4.31 -5.66
CA VAL A 98 0.44 3.42 -4.58
C VAL A 98 -0.38 2.24 -5.14
N ARG A 99 -1.27 2.49 -6.10
CA ARG A 99 -2.04 1.43 -6.76
C ARG A 99 -1.14 0.43 -7.47
N GLN A 100 -0.19 0.94 -8.26
CA GLN A 100 0.74 0.13 -9.04
C GLN A 100 1.60 -0.76 -8.15
N VAL A 101 2.13 -0.22 -7.05
CA VAL A 101 2.98 -1.01 -6.15
C VAL A 101 2.19 -2.07 -5.37
N VAL A 102 0.94 -1.79 -4.98
CA VAL A 102 0.07 -2.79 -4.34
C VAL A 102 -0.22 -3.95 -5.32
N TRP A 103 -0.52 -3.63 -6.58
CA TRP A 103 -0.70 -4.64 -7.63
C TRP A 103 0.59 -5.43 -7.92
N LEU A 104 1.73 -4.75 -7.99
CA LEU A 104 3.05 -5.36 -8.20
C LEU A 104 3.41 -6.35 -7.09
N VAL A 105 3.21 -5.97 -5.83
CA VAL A 105 3.42 -6.87 -4.70
C VAL A 105 2.44 -8.04 -4.76
N GLY A 106 1.16 -7.79 -5.04
CA GLY A 106 0.13 -8.85 -5.11
C GLY A 106 0.34 -9.84 -6.26
N SER A 107 0.95 -9.42 -7.36
CA SER A 107 1.20 -10.27 -8.53
C SER A 107 2.46 -11.14 -8.41
N LYS A 108 3.44 -10.76 -7.57
CA LYS A 108 4.74 -11.45 -7.49
C LYS A 108 5.11 -11.99 -6.10
N ALA A 109 4.53 -11.44 -5.04
CA ALA A 109 4.73 -11.89 -3.67
C ALA A 109 3.57 -12.76 -3.16
N GLY A 110 3.71 -13.34 -1.97
CA GLY A 110 2.64 -14.12 -1.34
C GLY A 110 1.53 -13.25 -0.77
N PRO A 111 0.35 -13.82 -0.48
CA PRO A 111 -0.77 -13.08 0.13
C PRO A 111 -0.41 -12.48 1.50
N GLU A 112 0.46 -13.15 2.27
CA GLU A 112 0.96 -12.64 3.54
C GLU A 112 1.84 -11.40 3.37
N ASP A 113 2.73 -11.40 2.37
CA ASP A 113 3.58 -10.25 2.03
C ASP A 113 2.73 -9.05 1.59
N LEU A 114 1.73 -9.29 0.73
CA LEU A 114 0.80 -8.25 0.31
C LEU A 114 0.04 -7.67 1.51
N ALA A 115 -0.50 -8.52 2.37
CA ALA A 115 -1.21 -8.06 3.57
C ALA A 115 -0.29 -7.25 4.50
N ALA A 116 0.96 -7.67 4.67
CA ALA A 116 1.94 -6.95 5.47
C ALA A 116 2.33 -5.59 4.86
N TYR A 117 2.52 -5.54 3.54
CA TYR A 117 2.83 -4.31 2.82
C TYR A 117 1.66 -3.33 2.86
N ARG A 118 0.42 -3.79 2.68
CA ARG A 118 -0.79 -2.96 2.84
C ARG A 118 -0.89 -2.34 4.23
N ARG A 119 -0.63 -3.12 5.28
CA ARG A 119 -0.58 -2.61 6.66
C ARG A 119 0.48 -1.52 6.83
N LEU A 120 1.65 -1.67 6.20
CA LEU A 120 2.68 -0.63 6.20
C LEU A 120 2.18 0.68 5.58
N LEU A 121 1.62 0.59 4.37
CA LEU A 121 1.11 1.75 3.65
C LEU A 121 -0.01 2.46 4.43
N LEU A 122 -0.96 1.71 4.99
CA LEU A 122 -2.03 2.26 5.83
C LEU A 122 -1.48 2.95 7.08
N THR A 123 -0.52 2.33 7.76
CA THR A 123 0.12 2.92 8.95
C THR A 123 0.82 4.24 8.61
N VAL A 124 1.48 4.32 7.44
CA VAL A 124 2.10 5.56 6.98
C VAL A 124 1.06 6.63 6.70
N ALA A 125 -0.04 6.29 6.01
CA ALA A 125 -1.12 7.24 5.72
C ALA A 125 -1.68 7.86 7.02
N GLU A 126 -1.93 7.01 8.03
CA GLU A 126 -2.48 7.43 9.32
C GLU A 126 -1.51 8.29 10.11
N ARG A 127 -0.22 7.94 10.13
CA ARG A 127 0.80 8.73 10.84
C ARG A 127 1.07 10.06 10.16
N THR A 128 1.12 10.11 8.83
CA THR A 128 1.27 11.37 8.10
C THR A 128 0.08 12.29 8.34
N ALA A 129 -1.15 11.76 8.32
CA ALA A 129 -2.34 12.55 8.66
C ALA A 129 -2.36 13.01 10.12
N GLN A 130 -1.90 12.19 11.07
CA GLN A 130 -1.82 12.58 12.47
C GLN A 130 -0.77 13.69 12.69
N ALA A 131 0.39 13.58 12.04
CA ALA A 131 1.42 14.62 12.08
C ALA A 131 0.92 15.96 11.51
N ALA A 132 0.08 15.92 10.47
CA ALA A 132 -0.57 17.12 9.93
C ALA A 132 -1.49 17.81 10.94
N LYS A 133 -2.23 17.06 11.77
CA LYS A 133 -3.07 17.64 12.83
C LYS A 133 -2.26 18.38 13.89
N GLU A 134 -1.10 17.82 14.26
CA GLU A 134 -0.23 18.36 15.30
C GLU A 134 0.63 19.53 14.79
N GLY A 135 0.85 19.63 13.48
CA GLY A 135 1.62 20.68 12.81
C GLY A 135 0.86 21.95 12.43
N GLY A 136 -0.42 22.09 12.82
CA GLY A 136 -1.20 23.31 12.59
C GLY A 136 -0.50 24.55 13.13
N PHE A 137 -0.29 25.54 12.24
CA PHE A 137 0.40 26.82 12.45
C PHE A 137 0.46 27.26 13.93
N LEU A 138 1.62 27.04 14.57
CA LEU A 138 1.96 27.53 15.92
C LEU A 138 1.13 26.97 17.09
N GLY A 139 0.65 25.72 17.04
CA GLY A 139 -0.07 25.13 18.19
C GLY A 139 -1.40 25.81 18.50
N ILE A 140 -1.90 26.64 17.58
CA ILE A 140 -3.25 27.19 17.61
C ILE A 140 -4.10 26.32 16.69
N GLY A 141 -4.61 25.22 17.27
CA GLY A 141 -5.71 24.39 16.76
C GLY A 141 -5.91 24.37 15.26
N GLY A 142 -5.14 23.54 14.55
CA GLY A 142 -5.50 23.11 13.20
C GLY A 142 -6.81 22.33 13.23
N GLU A 143 -7.67 22.55 12.25
CA GLU A 143 -8.94 21.84 12.07
C GLU A 143 -8.71 20.31 12.02
N GLN A 144 -9.61 19.51 12.63
CA GLN A 144 -9.59 18.05 12.53
C GLN A 144 -9.62 17.66 11.04
N VAL A 145 -8.54 17.10 10.50
CA VAL A 145 -8.40 16.55 9.11
C VAL A 145 -9.33 17.23 8.10
N SER A 146 -8.77 18.13 7.28
CA SER A 146 -9.57 18.87 6.30
C SER A 146 -10.36 17.91 5.40
N ASP A 147 -11.49 18.36 4.85
CA ASP A 147 -12.30 17.54 3.94
C ASP A 147 -11.47 16.99 2.77
N LYS A 148 -10.46 17.74 2.32
CA LYS A 148 -9.51 17.33 1.28
C LYS A 148 -8.62 16.19 1.76
N GLU A 149 -8.03 16.28 2.95
CA GLU A 149 -7.21 15.20 3.53
C GLU A 149 -8.04 13.94 3.75
N ARG A 150 -9.27 14.09 4.26
CA ARG A 150 -10.18 12.97 4.49
C ARG A 150 -10.48 12.23 3.18
N ALA A 151 -10.78 12.97 2.11
CA ALA A 151 -11.02 12.39 0.79
C ALA A 151 -9.80 11.62 0.27
N VAL A 152 -8.58 12.12 0.49
CA VAL A 152 -7.35 11.42 0.09
C VAL A 152 -7.09 10.17 0.91
N LEU A 153 -7.32 10.23 2.22
CA LEU A 153 -7.16 9.07 3.09
C LEU A 153 -8.16 7.96 2.74
N GLU A 154 -9.40 8.32 2.41
CA GLU A 154 -10.41 7.38 1.94
C GLU A 154 -10.00 6.76 0.60
N GLU A 155 -9.52 7.57 -0.34
CA GLU A 155 -9.00 7.07 -1.63
C GLU A 155 -7.80 6.14 -1.44
N LEU A 156 -6.83 6.49 -0.61
CA LEU A 156 -5.68 5.64 -0.30
C LEU A 156 -6.12 4.33 0.36
N ARG A 157 -7.06 4.39 1.31
CA ARG A 157 -7.63 3.18 1.95
C ARG A 157 -8.31 2.28 0.93
N SER A 158 -9.07 2.86 0.00
CA SER A 158 -9.69 2.13 -1.09
C SER A 158 -8.62 1.45 -1.95
N VAL A 159 -7.66 2.21 -2.49
CA VAL A 159 -6.60 1.69 -3.37
C VAL A 159 -5.75 0.62 -2.68
N ILE A 160 -5.42 0.81 -1.40
CA ILE A 160 -4.62 -0.16 -0.64
C ILE A 160 -5.46 -1.39 -0.28
N GLY A 161 -6.75 -1.24 0.03
CA GLY A 161 -7.64 -2.32 0.47
C GLY A 161 -8.37 -3.10 -0.63
N SER A 162 -8.26 -2.70 -1.90
CA SER A 162 -9.14 -3.13 -3.00
C SER A 162 -9.13 -4.63 -3.37
N ASP A 163 -8.25 -5.50 -2.85
CA ASP A 163 -8.28 -6.93 -3.22
C ASP A 163 -8.96 -7.84 -2.19
N SER A 164 -9.93 -7.34 -1.42
CA SER A 164 -10.80 -8.24 -0.64
C SER A 164 -12.09 -8.64 -1.36
N GLU A 165 -12.41 -8.07 -2.52
CA GLU A 165 -13.70 -8.30 -3.20
C GLU A 165 -13.58 -8.92 -4.61
N ALA A 166 -12.37 -9.17 -5.12
CA ALA A 166 -12.18 -9.85 -6.41
C ALA A 166 -12.04 -11.39 -6.29
N GLY A 167 -11.93 -11.93 -5.07
CA GLY A 167 -11.78 -13.37 -4.81
C GLY A 167 -13.03 -14.09 -4.29
N ALA A 168 -14.12 -13.37 -3.99
CA ALA A 168 -15.30 -13.93 -3.33
C ALA A 168 -16.46 -14.32 -4.27
N LEU A 169 -16.34 -14.09 -5.59
CA LEU A 169 -17.47 -14.26 -6.53
C LEU A 169 -17.35 -15.38 -7.57
N THR A 170 -16.37 -16.28 -7.51
CA THR A 170 -16.31 -17.40 -8.47
C THR A 170 -15.67 -18.66 -7.90
N LEU A 171 -16.47 -19.50 -7.22
CA LEU A 171 -16.79 -20.89 -7.60
C LEU A 171 -17.49 -21.59 -6.41
N THR A 172 -18.78 -21.36 -6.23
CA THR A 172 -19.66 -22.35 -5.61
C THR A 172 -19.90 -23.47 -6.62
N HIS A 173 -18.93 -24.37 -6.79
CA HIS A 173 -19.20 -25.67 -7.43
C HIS A 173 -19.75 -26.60 -6.33
N GLU A 174 -21.05 -26.44 -6.06
CA GLU A 174 -21.80 -27.39 -5.26
C GLU A 174 -22.15 -28.60 -6.14
N THR A 175 -21.70 -29.79 -5.78
CA THR A 175 -22.21 -31.09 -6.26
C THR A 175 -21.75 -32.17 -5.28
N PRO A 176 -22.54 -33.21 -4.89
CA PRO A 176 -23.98 -33.48 -5.01
C PRO A 176 -24.62 -33.88 -3.65
N PRO A 177 -25.88 -34.36 -3.63
CA PRO A 177 -26.07 -35.70 -3.07
C PRO A 177 -26.87 -36.61 -4.01
N GLY A 178 -26.43 -37.85 -4.11
CA GLY A 178 -27.06 -38.87 -4.94
C GLY A 178 -28.34 -39.43 -4.34
N ALA A 179 -29.29 -39.77 -5.22
CA ALA A 179 -30.23 -40.88 -5.07
C ALA A 179 -30.88 -41.16 -6.44
N GLY A 180 -30.65 -42.34 -7.00
CA GLY A 180 -31.29 -42.78 -8.24
C GLY A 180 -30.60 -43.98 -8.85
N ASN A 181 -30.66 -45.14 -8.19
CA ASN A 181 -30.21 -46.41 -8.75
C ASN A 181 -31.06 -46.79 -10.00
N PRO A 182 -30.49 -47.53 -10.97
CA PRO A 182 -31.21 -48.06 -12.10
C PRO A 182 -31.77 -49.44 -11.73
N ASP A 183 -33.10 -49.60 -11.66
CA ASP A 183 -33.70 -50.91 -11.86
C ASP A 183 -35.09 -50.76 -12.47
N GLY A 184 -35.31 -51.50 -13.54
CA GLY A 184 -36.45 -51.33 -14.42
C GLY A 184 -36.44 -52.32 -15.58
N SER A 185 -36.16 -53.58 -15.27
CA SER A 185 -36.52 -54.72 -16.11
C SER A 185 -38.06 -54.81 -16.18
N GLY A 186 -38.66 -54.82 -17.38
CA GLY A 186 -40.11 -54.99 -17.53
C GLY A 186 -40.71 -54.74 -18.93
N ASN A 187 -40.57 -55.72 -19.81
CA ASN A 187 -41.44 -56.23 -20.89
C ASN A 187 -42.70 -55.47 -21.41
N SER A 188 -42.95 -55.71 -22.71
CA SER A 188 -44.23 -55.70 -23.48
C SER A 188 -44.73 -54.41 -24.13
N ASN A 189 -44.59 -54.30 -25.46
CA ASN A 189 -45.64 -54.64 -26.43
C ASN A 189 -45.06 -54.82 -27.85
#